data_AF-A0A3N5WJ67-F1
#
_entry.id   AF-A0A3N5WJ67-F1
#
_cell.length_a   1.000
_cell.length_b   1.000
_cell.length_c   1.000
_cell.angle_alpha   90.00
_cell.angle_beta   90.00
_cell.angle_gamma   90.00
#
_symmetry.space_group_name_H-M   'P 1'
#
loop_
_entity.id
_entity.type
_entity.pdbx_description
1 polymer ?
#
loop_
_entity_poly.entity_id
_entity_poly.type
_entity_poly.pdbx_seq_one_letter_code
_entity_poly.pdbx_strand_id
1 'polypeptide(L)'
;MSKPLGNEDLSEKPGERIIDKPELPVGGITNENDVYAEVIAGEMHLKRGRMGKFEVFTDEAQRLGGTDKYPSPMTYLALAVGF
;
A
#
# COMPACT_ATOMS: atom_id res chain seq x y z
N MET A 1 -26.79 12.17 0.29
CA MET A 1 -25.80 11.55 -0.62
C MET A 1 -25.59 10.11 -0.18
N SER A 2 -25.47 9.15 -1.10
CA SER A 2 -25.17 7.75 -0.76
C SER A 2 -23.74 7.64 -0.21
N LYS A 3 -23.57 6.87 0.87
CA LYS A 3 -22.24 6.58 1.46
C LYS A 3 -21.40 5.75 0.46
N PRO A 4 -20.07 5.95 0.37
CA PRO A 4 -19.18 5.06 -0.36
C PRO A 4 -19.26 3.63 0.19
N LEU A 5 -19.06 2.65 -0.69
CA LEU A 5 -18.95 1.23 -0.29
C LEU A 5 -17.55 0.97 0.26
N GLY A 6 -17.47 0.22 1.37
CA GLY A 6 -16.23 -0.37 1.89
C GLY A 6 -15.90 -1.68 1.19
N ASN A 7 -14.70 -2.22 1.44
CA ASN A 7 -14.29 -3.52 0.86
C ASN A 7 -15.23 -4.66 1.30
N GLU A 8 -15.74 -4.60 2.53
CA GLU A 8 -16.69 -5.55 3.10
C GLU A 8 -18.07 -5.54 2.42
N ASP A 9 -18.41 -4.47 1.71
CA ASP A 9 -19.66 -4.33 0.97
C ASP A 9 -19.58 -4.93 -0.44
N LEU A 10 -18.40 -5.38 -0.89
CA LEU A 10 -18.15 -5.85 -2.25
C LEU A 10 -18.33 -7.37 -2.37
N SER A 11 -19.09 -7.82 -3.38
CA SER A 11 -19.24 -9.25 -3.69
C SER A 11 -18.00 -9.80 -4.40
N GLU A 12 -17.57 -11.00 -3.99
CA GLU A 12 -16.51 -11.76 -4.64
C GLU A 12 -17.04 -12.71 -5.74
N LYS A 13 -18.36 -12.87 -5.86
CA LYS A 13 -18.98 -13.83 -6.79
C LYS A 13 -18.89 -13.33 -8.24
N PRO A 14 -18.42 -14.15 -9.19
CA PRO A 14 -18.42 -13.79 -10.61
C PRO A 14 -19.81 -13.35 -11.10
N GLY A 15 -19.85 -12.23 -11.82
CA GLY A 15 -21.08 -11.58 -12.30
C GLY A 15 -21.68 -10.56 -11.32
N GLU A 16 -21.27 -10.58 -10.05
CA GLU A 16 -21.71 -9.62 -9.02
C GLU A 16 -20.61 -8.62 -8.61
N ARG A 17 -19.34 -8.89 -8.97
CA ARG A 17 -18.19 -8.04 -8.65
C ARG A 17 -18.35 -6.68 -9.32
N ILE A 18 -17.78 -5.63 -8.72
CA ILE A 18 -17.77 -4.28 -9.33
C ILE A 18 -17.15 -4.30 -10.72
N ILE A 19 -16.07 -5.06 -10.92
CA ILE A 19 -15.39 -5.18 -12.21
C ILE A 19 -16.23 -5.84 -13.32
N ASP A 20 -17.31 -6.54 -12.95
CA ASP A 20 -18.22 -7.18 -13.91
C ASP A 20 -19.38 -6.24 -14.31
N LYS A 21 -19.53 -5.10 -13.64
CA LYS A 21 -20.62 -4.14 -13.86
C LYS A 21 -20.21 -3.08 -14.89
N PRO A 22 -21.15 -2.62 -15.73
CA PRO A 22 -20.86 -1.56 -16.71
C PRO A 22 -20.64 -0.20 -16.07
N GLU A 23 -21.19 0.02 -14.87
CA GLU A 23 -21.17 1.31 -14.18
C GLU A 23 -20.60 1.18 -12.76
N LEU A 24 -19.87 2.20 -12.33
CA LEU A 24 -19.34 2.30 -10.97
C LEU A 24 -20.46 2.67 -9.97
N PRO A 25 -20.32 2.31 -8.69
CA PRO A 25 -21.26 2.74 -7.65
C PRO A 25 -21.37 4.27 -7.60
N VAL A 26 -22.59 4.80 -7.56
CA VAL A 26 -22.86 6.25 -7.53
C VAL A 26 -22.19 6.95 -6.33
N GLY A 27 -22.09 6.26 -5.19
CA GLY A 27 -21.40 6.75 -3.99
C GLY A 27 -19.88 6.56 -3.99
N GLY A 28 -19.31 5.92 -5.01
CA GLY A 28 -17.91 5.52 -5.05
C GLY A 28 -17.58 4.34 -4.13
N ILE A 29 -16.27 4.03 -4.07
CA ILE A 29 -15.68 3.00 -3.21
C ILE A 29 -14.61 3.68 -2.37
N THR A 30 -14.51 3.30 -1.10
CA THR A 30 -13.44 3.74 -0.21
C THR A 30 -12.64 2.53 0.26
N ASN A 31 -11.34 2.73 0.44
CA ASN A 31 -10.44 1.70 0.96
C ASN A 31 -9.48 2.36 1.93
N GLU A 32 -9.39 1.81 3.14
CA GLU A 32 -8.49 2.28 4.20
C GLU A 32 -7.41 1.22 4.42
N ASN A 33 -6.15 1.67 4.45
CA ASN A 33 -5.00 0.79 4.64
C ASN A 33 -4.08 1.39 5.69
N ASP A 34 -3.81 0.61 6.75
CA ASP A 34 -2.88 0.98 7.81
C ASP A 34 -1.56 0.25 7.63
N VAL A 35 -0.48 1.00 7.36
CA VAL A 35 0.87 0.43 7.24
C VAL A 35 1.69 0.80 8.46
N TYR A 36 2.12 -0.21 9.21
CA TYR A 36 3.05 -0.04 10.31
C TYR A 36 4.48 -0.25 9.81
N ALA A 37 5.34 0.72 10.11
CA ALA A 37 6.77 0.64 9.85
C ALA A 37 7.56 0.87 11.14
N GLU A 38 8.64 0.10 11.31
CA GLU A 38 9.56 0.25 12.43
C GLU A 38 10.98 0.50 11.92
N VAL A 39 11.77 1.27 12.68
CA VAL A 39 13.22 1.39 12.45
C VAL A 39 13.89 0.17 13.07
N ILE A 40 14.79 -0.47 12.32
CA ILE A 40 15.54 -1.61 12.82
C ILE A 40 16.72 -1.10 13.65
N ALA A 41 16.73 -1.41 14.93
CA ALA A 41 17.80 -0.99 15.84
C ALA A 41 19.17 -1.50 15.36
N GLY A 42 20.15 -0.59 15.31
CA GLY A 42 21.51 -0.90 14.86
C GLY A 42 21.75 -0.85 13.35
N GLU A 43 20.71 -0.67 12.53
CA GLU A 43 20.79 -0.68 11.06
C GLU A 43 20.56 0.70 10.42
N MET A 44 20.97 1.77 11.11
CA MET A 44 20.82 3.16 10.66
C MET A 44 19.37 3.52 10.27
N HIS A 45 19.12 4.01 9.06
CA HIS A 45 17.80 4.39 8.55
C HIS A 45 17.00 3.24 7.94
N LEU A 46 17.45 1.99 8.09
CA LEU A 46 16.70 0.81 7.65
C LEU A 46 15.37 0.70 8.40
N LYS A 47 14.28 0.64 7.65
CA LYS A 47 12.93 0.44 8.17
C LYS A 47 12.33 -0.83 7.60
N ARG A 48 11.50 -1.47 8.42
CA ARG A 48 10.71 -2.64 8.06
C ARG A 48 9.24 -2.28 8.13
N GLY A 49 8.54 -2.43 7.01
CA GLY A 49 7.08 -2.35 6.92
C GLY A 49 6.46 -3.75 6.87
N ARG A 50 5.35 -3.97 7.56
CA ARG A 50 4.57 -5.22 7.50
C ARG A 50 3.11 -4.93 7.20
N MET A 51 2.55 -5.65 6.25
CA MET A 51 1.12 -5.62 5.92
C MET A 51 0.65 -7.00 5.46
N GLY A 52 -0.18 -7.66 6.28
CA GLY A 52 -0.64 -9.03 6.02
C GLY A 52 0.52 -10.01 5.81
N LYS A 53 0.61 -10.57 4.59
CA LYS A 53 1.67 -11.52 4.20
C LYS A 53 2.93 -10.84 3.62
N PHE A 54 2.91 -9.52 3.48
CA PHE A 54 4.03 -8.76 2.91
C PHE A 54 4.91 -8.19 4.02
N GLU A 55 6.22 -8.32 3.82
CA GLU A 55 7.26 -7.64 4.56
C GLU A 55 8.14 -6.90 3.56
N VAL A 56 8.38 -5.62 3.81
CA VAL A 56 9.16 -4.76 2.93
C VAL A 56 10.22 -4.04 3.74
N PHE A 57 11.44 -3.99 3.20
CA PHE A 57 12.52 -3.20 3.74
C PHE A 57 12.70 -1.95 2.90
N THR A 58 12.90 -0.82 3.56
CA THR A 58 13.27 0.44 2.91
C THR A 58 14.46 1.05 3.61
N ASP A 59 15.36 1.60 2.83
CA ASP A 59 16.60 2.19 3.29
C ASP A 59 16.85 3.48 2.52
N GLU A 60 17.78 4.29 3.00
CA GLU A 60 18.17 5.53 2.33
C GLU A 60 19.60 5.42 1.81
N ALA A 61 19.94 6.33 0.88
CA ALA A 61 21.32 6.42 0.41
C ALA A 61 22.27 6.84 1.55
N GLN A 62 23.56 6.46 1.43
CA GLN A 62 24.59 6.79 2.44
C GLN A 62 24.68 8.28 2.76
N ARG A 63 24.49 9.17 1.78
CA ARG A 63 24.50 10.63 1.98
C ARG A 63 23.37 11.15 2.89
N LEU A 64 22.32 10.35 3.08
CA LEU A 64 21.19 10.61 3.97
C LEU A 64 21.26 9.77 5.25
N GLY A 65 22.38 9.06 5.47
CA GLY A 65 22.62 8.22 6.65
C GLY A 65 22.06 6.80 6.57
N GLY A 66 21.64 6.32 5.40
CA GLY A 66 21.23 4.92 5.22
C GLY A 66 22.37 4.03 4.70
N THR A 67 22.06 2.78 4.40
CA THR A 67 23.06 1.82 3.90
C THR A 67 22.97 1.55 2.40
N ASP A 68 21.97 2.12 1.72
CA ASP A 68 21.66 1.91 0.30
C ASP A 68 21.45 0.42 -0.08
N LYS A 69 21.09 -0.43 0.89
CA LYS A 69 20.88 -1.89 0.69
C LYS A 69 19.51 -2.21 0.11
N TYR A 70 18.53 -1.33 0.32
CA TYR A 70 17.14 -1.50 -0.09
C TYR A 70 16.62 -0.22 -0.75
N PRO A 71 15.55 -0.30 -1.56
CA PRO A 71 14.98 0.88 -2.21
C PRO A 71 14.53 1.96 -1.21
N SER A 72 14.68 3.22 -1.61
CA SER A 72 14.16 4.36 -0.86
C SER A 72 12.63 4.35 -0.81
N PRO A 73 12.01 4.98 0.20
CA PRO A 73 10.56 5.13 0.26
C PRO A 73 9.99 5.75 -1.02
N MET A 74 10.71 6.73 -1.59
CA MET A 74 10.32 7.38 -2.84
C MET A 74 10.39 6.45 -4.05
N THR A 75 11.34 5.51 -4.07
CA THR A 75 11.41 4.48 -5.11
C THR A 75 10.20 3.57 -5.07
N TYR A 76 9.75 3.15 -3.88
CA TYR A 76 8.53 2.37 -3.74
C TYR A 76 7.28 3.16 -4.15
N LEU A 77 7.21 4.44 -3.79
CA LEU A 77 6.08 5.30 -4.21
C LEU A 77 6.02 5.45 -5.74
N ALA A 78 7.17 5.70 -6.38
CA ALA A 78 7.24 5.81 -7.83
C ALA A 78 6.86 4.49 -8.52
N LEU A 79 7.31 3.35 -7.98
CA LEU A 79 6.94 2.03 -8.47
C LEU A 79 5.43 1.78 -8.34
N ALA A 80 4.82 2.14 -7.21
CA ALA A 80 3.39 1.95 -6.95
C ALA A 80 2.49 2.81 -7.84
N VAL A 81 2.96 3.97 -8.30
CA VAL A 81 2.23 4.83 -9.26
C VAL A 81 2.40 4.33 -10.70
N GLY A 82 3.56 3.75 -11.03
CA GLY A 82 3.90 3.35 -12.40
C GLY A 82 3.39 1.97 -12.83
N PHE A 83 3.01 1.10 -11.88
CA PHE A 83 2.40 -0.22 -12.11
C PHE A 83 0.88 -0.15 -11.96
#